data_AF-A0A0G1IPY9-F1
#
_entry.id   AF-A0A0G1IPY9-F1
#
_cell.length_a   1.000
_cell.length_b   1.000
_cell.length_c   1.000
_cell.angle_alpha   90.00
_cell.angle_beta   90.00
_cell.angle_gamma   90.00
#
_symmetry.space_group_name_H-M   'P 1'
#
loop_
_entity.id
_entity.type
_entity.pdbx_description
1 polymer ?
#
loop_
_entity_poly.entity_id
_entity_poly.type
_entity_poly.pdbx_seq_one_letter_code
_entity_poly.pdbx_strand_id
1 'polypeptide(L)'
;MHRSAEEIKARCSLILNDKELVVLVEKSSSPSAAYEMVFAETKDVSMAKAGRWLAVLRRDYPTEYRNLVPDHTSHAETGTAQTEKEERS
;
A
#
# COMPACT_ATOMS: atom_id res chain seq x y z
N MET A 1 -2.60 -14.33 18.17
CA MET A 1 -3.66 -13.43 17.69
C MET A 1 -3.36 -13.07 16.24
N HIS A 2 -3.99 -13.77 15.29
CA HIS A 2 -3.93 -13.39 13.88
C HIS A 2 -4.81 -12.15 13.72
N ARG A 3 -4.22 -11.01 13.34
CA ARG A 3 -4.99 -9.80 13.05
C ARG A 3 -5.54 -9.96 11.65
N SER A 4 -6.86 -9.91 11.48
CA SER A 4 -7.46 -10.03 10.16
C SER A 4 -7.18 -8.78 9.33
N ALA A 5 -7.15 -8.94 8.00
CA ALA A 5 -6.97 -7.80 7.09
C ALA A 5 -7.97 -6.69 7.39
N GLU A 6 -9.25 -7.02 7.60
CA GLU A 6 -10.32 -6.07 7.95
C GLU A 6 -10.03 -5.23 9.20
N GLU A 7 -9.49 -5.83 10.27
CA GLU A 7 -9.10 -5.06 11.46
C GLU A 7 -7.97 -4.07 11.16
N ILE A 8 -7.01 -4.47 10.33
CA ILE A 8 -5.93 -3.60 9.91
C ILE A 8 -6.50 -2.46 9.05
N LYS A 9 -7.39 -2.74 8.10
CA LYS A 9 -8.09 -1.73 7.28
C LYS A 9 -8.82 -0.71 8.15
N ALA A 10 -9.56 -1.17 9.16
CA ALA A 10 -10.28 -0.30 10.09
C ALA A 10 -9.33 0.64 10.84
N ARG A 11 -8.12 0.19 11.19
CA ARG A 11 -7.09 1.01 11.85
C ARG A 11 -6.39 1.98 10.90
N CYS A 12 -6.32 1.66 9.61
CA CYS A 12 -5.78 2.54 8.57
C CYS A 12 -6.78 3.61 8.10
N SER A 13 -8.08 3.44 8.38
CA SER A 13 -9.18 4.31 7.89
C SER A 13 -8.91 5.81 8.06
N LEU A 14 -8.23 6.19 9.14
CA LEU A 14 -7.88 7.58 9.46
C LEU A 14 -6.97 8.26 8.43
N ILE A 15 -6.14 7.51 7.70
CA ILE A 15 -5.23 8.08 6.69
C ILE A 15 -5.62 7.71 5.27
N LEU A 16 -6.54 6.77 5.09
CA LEU A 16 -6.98 6.30 3.77
C LEU A 16 -7.72 7.39 2.99
N ASN A 17 -8.30 8.37 3.68
CA ASN A 17 -8.94 9.52 3.06
C ASN A 17 -7.93 10.58 2.58
N ASP A 18 -6.70 10.54 3.09
CA ASP A 18 -5.64 11.51 2.81
C ASP A 18 -4.58 10.91 1.87
N LYS A 19 -4.76 11.17 0.58
CA LYS A 19 -3.87 10.65 -0.48
C LYS A 19 -2.40 11.03 -0.26
N GLU A 20 -2.12 12.21 0.27
CA GLU A 20 -0.76 12.64 0.56
C GLU A 20 -0.10 11.75 1.61
N LEU A 21 -0.83 11.40 2.67
CA LEU A 21 -0.34 10.49 3.71
C LEU A 21 -0.18 9.06 3.18
N VAL A 22 -1.09 8.60 2.32
CA VAL A 22 -0.98 7.29 1.67
C VAL A 22 0.28 7.20 0.80
N VAL A 23 0.57 8.22 0.00
CA VAL A 23 1.80 8.31 -0.81
C VAL A 23 3.05 8.37 0.08
N LEU A 24 2.98 9.08 1.21
CA LEU A 24 4.07 9.13 2.20
C LEU A 24 4.40 7.73 2.72
N VAL A 25 3.36 6.96 3.08
CA VAL A 25 3.47 5.58 3.54
C VAL A 25 3.98 4.66 2.43
N GLU A 26 3.56 4.88 1.18
CA GLU A 26 4.03 4.10 0.04
C GLU A 26 5.55 4.29 -0.20
N LYS A 27 6.03 5.53 -0.10
CA LYS A 27 7.47 5.85 -0.17
C LYS A 27 8.27 5.27 0.99
N SER A 28 7.62 4.97 2.11
CA SER A 28 8.30 4.41 3.27
C SER A 28 8.74 2.96 3.02
N SER A 29 9.97 2.63 3.44
CA SER A 29 10.52 1.28 3.30
C SER A 29 10.16 0.36 4.48
N SER A 30 9.68 0.89 5.60
CA SER A 30 9.37 0.10 6.79
C SER A 30 8.17 0.69 7.57
N PRO A 31 7.46 -0.13 8.38
CA PRO A 31 6.36 0.36 9.21
C PRO A 31 6.79 1.45 10.22
N SER A 32 8.04 1.40 10.68
CA SER A 32 8.60 2.45 11.56
C SER A 32 8.82 3.75 10.79
N ALA A 33 9.38 3.67 9.58
CA ALA A 33 9.53 4.85 8.72
C ALA A 33 8.17 5.47 8.35
N ALA A 34 7.17 4.64 8.04
CA ALA A 34 5.80 5.11 7.78
C ALA A 34 5.24 5.93 8.96
N TYR A 35 5.47 5.45 10.19
CA TYR A 35 5.07 6.16 11.41
C TYR A 35 5.75 7.52 11.51
N GLU A 36 7.07 7.56 11.38
CA GLU A 36 7.85 8.79 11.54
C GLU A 36 7.50 9.82 10.47
N MET A 37 7.33 9.39 9.21
CA MET A 37 6.97 10.27 8.11
C MET A 37 5.57 10.87 8.32
N VAL A 38 4.57 10.06 8.65
CA VAL A 38 3.20 10.56 8.89
C VAL A 38 3.16 11.45 10.14
N PHE A 39 3.87 11.09 11.21
CA PHE A 39 3.96 11.92 12.40
C PHE A 39 4.65 13.26 12.14
N ALA A 40 5.70 13.27 11.31
CA ALA A 40 6.40 14.50 10.95
C ALA A 40 5.46 15.49 10.24
N GLU A 41 4.59 14.99 9.37
CA GLU A 41 3.61 15.75 8.59
C GLU A 41 2.42 16.22 9.44
N THR A 42 1.75 15.31 10.15
CA THR A 42 0.46 15.60 10.81
C THR A 42 0.61 16.07 12.25
N LYS A 43 1.76 15.76 12.89
CA LYS A 43 1.97 15.85 14.34
C LYS A 43 0.91 15.09 15.16
N ASP A 44 0.18 14.16 14.54
CA ASP A 44 -0.89 13.39 15.16
C ASP A 44 -0.46 11.93 15.33
N VAL A 45 -0.45 11.47 16.58
CA VAL A 45 -0.02 10.11 16.94
C VAL A 45 -0.99 9.04 16.41
N SER A 46 -2.29 9.35 16.31
CA SER A 46 -3.30 8.43 15.82
C SER A 46 -3.12 8.22 14.31
N MET A 47 -2.90 9.30 13.56
CA MET A 47 -2.57 9.22 12.13
C MET A 47 -1.25 8.49 11.90
N ALA A 48 -0.22 8.77 12.70
CA ALA A 48 1.07 8.08 12.59
C ALA A 48 0.94 6.57 12.83
N LYS A 49 0.14 6.16 13.83
CA LYS A 49 -0.20 4.74 14.06
C LYS A 49 -0.94 4.14 12.86
N ALA A 50 -1.91 4.86 12.30
CA ALA A 50 -2.62 4.41 11.10
C ALA A 50 -1.68 4.24 9.90
N GLY A 51 -0.71 5.14 9.71
CA GLY A 51 0.39 5.02 8.74
C GLY A 51 1.22 3.75 8.90
N ARG A 52 1.61 3.45 10.14
CA ARG A 52 2.29 2.19 10.46
C ARG A 52 1.45 0.97 10.09
N TRP A 53 0.16 0.98 10.41
CA TRP A 53 -0.74 -0.13 10.08
C TRP A 53 -0.90 -0.31 8.57
N LEU A 54 -0.95 0.79 7.82
CA LEU A 54 -1.07 0.74 6.37
C LEU A 54 0.17 0.10 5.72
N ALA A 55 1.37 0.42 6.22
CA ALA A 55 2.61 -0.24 5.80
C ALA A 55 2.62 -1.75 6.15
N VAL A 56 2.04 -2.14 7.29
CA VAL A 56 1.87 -3.55 7.66
C VAL A 56 0.87 -4.25 6.74
N LEU A 57 -0.26 -3.59 6.41
CA LEU A 57 -1.25 -4.13 5.46
C LEU A 57 -0.60 -4.39 4.10
N ARG A 58 0.21 -3.44 3.60
CA ARG A 58 0.96 -3.62 2.35
C ARG A 58 1.89 -4.83 2.38
N ARG A 59 2.54 -5.09 3.52
CA ARG A 59 3.53 -6.17 3.68
C ARG A 59 2.87 -7.54 3.84
N ASP A 60 1.87 -7.63 4.72
CA ASP A 60 1.25 -8.90 5.12
C ASP A 60 0.03 -9.25 4.23
N TYR A 61 -0.64 -8.25 3.63
CA TYR A 61 -1.86 -8.40 2.81
C TYR A 61 -1.83 -7.52 1.55
N PRO A 62 -0.89 -7.74 0.60
CA PRO A 62 -0.69 -6.87 -0.56
C PRO A 62 -1.92 -6.73 -1.48
N THR A 63 -2.71 -7.81 -1.65
CA THR A 63 -3.96 -7.77 -2.43
C THR A 63 -4.99 -6.82 -1.81
N GLU A 64 -5.13 -6.89 -0.48
CA GLU A 64 -6.08 -6.06 0.25
C GLU A 64 -5.66 -4.60 0.31
N TYR A 65 -4.34 -4.35 0.36
CA TYR A 65 -3.79 -3.01 0.23
C TYR A 65 -4.10 -2.40 -1.14
N ARG A 66 -3.91 -3.13 -2.25
CA ARG A 66 -4.21 -2.67 -3.62
C ARG A 66 -5.71 -2.39 -3.84
N ASN A 67 -6.58 -3.18 -3.23
CA ASN A 67 -8.03 -2.91 -3.26
C ASN A 67 -8.40 -1.60 -2.56
N LEU A 68 -7.56 -1.13 -1.64
CA LEU A 68 -7.82 0.02 -0.77
C LEU A 68 -7.17 1.30 -1.24
N VAL A 69 -5.94 1.18 -1.72
CA VAL A 69 -5.20 2.23 -2.39
C VAL A 69 -5.21 1.85 -3.86
N PRO A 70 -6.24 2.24 -4.63
CA PRO A 70 -6.25 1.99 -6.06
C PRO A 70 -5.00 2.64 -6.62
N ASP A 71 -4.12 1.78 -7.12
CA ASP A 71 -2.85 2.15 -7.70
C ASP A 71 -3.10 3.15 -8.82
N HIS A 72 -2.29 4.21 -8.88
CA HIS A 72 -2.30 5.13 -10.01
C HIS A 72 -1.81 4.46 -11.32
N THR A 73 -1.55 3.15 -11.33
CA THR A 73 -1.36 2.35 -12.56
C THR A 73 -2.69 1.86 -13.13
N SER A 74 -3.50 2.81 -13.59
CA SER A 74 -4.19 2.58 -14.86
C SER A 74 -3.11 2.60 -15.95
N HIS A 75 -3.04 1.52 -16.75
CA HIS A 75 -2.03 1.17 -17.77
C HIS A 75 -0.82 0.40 -17.21
N ALA A 76 -0.55 -0.84 -17.57
CA ALA A 76 -0.88 -1.52 -18.82
C ALA A 76 -1.62 -2.84 -18.58
N GLU A 77 -2.81 -2.93 -19.16
CA GLU A 77 -3.18 -4.16 -19.84
C GLU A 77 -2.07 -4.43 -20.86
N THR A 78 -1.16 -5.35 -20.57
CA THR A 78 -0.33 -5.95 -21.61
C THR A 78 -1.27 -6.72 -22.51
N GLY A 79 -1.78 -6.03 -23.52
CA GLY A 79 -2.35 -6.64 -24.71
C GLY A 79 -1.35 -7.65 -25.27
N THR A 80 -1.85 -8.87 -25.45
CA THR A 80 -1.50 -9.82 -26.52
C THR A 80 -0.19 -9.59 -27.28
N ALA A 81 0.76 -10.51 -27.11
CA ALA A 81 1.65 -10.94 -28.20
C ALA A 81 2.05 -12.42 -27.97
N GLN A 82 1.21 -13.33 -28.48
CA GLN A 82 1.66 -14.63 -28.95
C GLN A 82 2.55 -14.44 -30.19
N THR A 83 3.43 -15.41 -30.45
CA THR A 83 4.35 -15.54 -31.61
C THR A 83 5.70 -14.91 -31.30
N GLU A 84 6.80 -15.65 -31.18
CA GLU A 84 7.37 -16.52 -32.22
C GLU A 84 7.76 -17.92 -31.72
N LYS A 85 7.34 -18.91 -32.51
CA LYS A 85 8.13 -20.12 -32.74
C LYS A 85 9.33 -19.68 -33.57
N GLU A 86 10.54 -20.08 -33.18
CA GLU A 86 11.57 -20.36 -34.18
C GLU A 86 12.33 -21.61 -33.74
N GLU A 87 12.10 -22.67 -34.52
CA GLU A 87 12.92 -23.86 -34.59
C GLU A 87 14.36 -23.47 -34.91
N ARG A 88 15.32 -24.03 -34.18
CA ARG A 88 16.70 -24.07 -34.66
C ARG A 88 17.07 -25.53 -34.91
N SER A 89 17.30 -25.78 -36.20
CA SER A 89 17.78 -27.01 -36.82
C SER A 89 19.10 -27.53 -36.26
#